data_AF-A0A6P6M6G8-F1
#
_entry.id   AF-A0A6P6M6G8-F1
#
_cell.length_a   1.000
_cell.length_b   1.000
_cell.length_c   1.000
_cell.angle_alpha   90.00
_cell.angle_beta   90.00
_cell.angle_gamma   90.00
#
_symmetry.space_group_name_H-M   'P 1'
#
loop_
_entity.id
_entity.type
_entity.pdbx_description
1 polymer ?
#
loop_
_entity_poly.entity_id
_entity_poly.type
_entity_poly.pdbx_seq_one_letter_code
_entity_poly.pdbx_strand_id
1 'polypeptide(L)'
;MFILLYLSFWSVLVSHSQSLSERATATTITSQASVTLGDDNGQCSTCQFRQQSKLLRLHSIKSQILSILRLEQAPNISRDTVKLLLPKAPPLQELLDQYDQNGGISEDEEQGSSETIITMATEPQAITQTEGMPKCCMFSLSPKIMPNSILKALLWIYLRPAEEPTTVFIQLSHLKSLSEGNNHSRMRAQKIDVNARTNSWQHIDMKQLLQLWLKQPESNFGIEIKAFDANGNDLAVTSAESGEEGLQPFLEVKILDTGKRSRRDTGLDCDEHSTESRCCRYPLTVDFEEFGWDWIIAPKRYKANYCSGECVQKYPHSHIVNKANPRGSAGPCCTPTKMSPINMLYFNDHEQIIYGKIPSMVVDLCGCS
;
A
#
# COMPACT_ATOMS: atom_id res chain seq x y z
N MET A 1 52.61 -0.21 -54.44
CA MET A 1 52.77 -1.41 -55.30
C MET A 1 51.54 -2.27 -55.08
N PHE A 2 50.56 -2.14 -55.98
CA PHE A 2 50.05 -3.21 -56.86
C PHE A 2 49.36 -4.37 -56.09
N ILE A 3 48.03 -4.60 -56.12
CA ILE A 3 46.98 -4.63 -57.18
C ILE A 3 46.67 -6.08 -57.62
N LEU A 4 45.42 -6.48 -57.37
CA LEU A 4 44.61 -7.56 -57.99
C LEU A 4 45.05 -9.03 -57.88
N LEU A 5 44.07 -9.87 -57.50
CA LEU A 5 43.49 -10.93 -58.35
C LEU A 5 42.12 -11.33 -57.75
N TYR A 6 41.06 -10.54 -57.99
CA TYR A 6 40.04 -10.65 -59.06
C TYR A 6 38.93 -11.70 -58.84
N LEU A 7 37.68 -11.21 -58.88
CA LEU A 7 36.43 -11.99 -58.83
C LEU A 7 36.07 -12.58 -60.20
N SER A 8 35.56 -13.81 -60.21
CA SER A 8 34.56 -14.35 -61.17
C SER A 8 34.25 -15.82 -60.76
N PHE A 9 33.11 -16.45 -61.05
CA PHE A 9 32.00 -16.14 -61.98
C PHE A 9 30.62 -16.16 -61.30
N TRP A 10 29.63 -15.55 -61.96
CA TRP A 10 28.21 -15.55 -61.56
C TRP A 10 27.32 -16.08 -62.71
N SER A 11 26.38 -16.97 -62.38
CA SER A 11 25.11 -17.27 -63.09
C SER A 11 25.04 -17.41 -64.63
N VAL A 12 25.05 -18.67 -65.12
CA VAL A 12 24.65 -19.19 -66.46
C VAL A 12 24.37 -20.71 -66.28
N LEU A 13 23.34 -21.44 -66.77
CA LEU A 13 21.97 -21.26 -67.30
C LEU A 13 21.18 -22.52 -66.81
N VAL A 14 19.94 -22.47 -66.31
CA VAL A 14 18.62 -22.46 -67.01
C VAL A 14 18.27 -23.73 -67.85
N SER A 15 17.12 -24.34 -67.50
CA SER A 15 16.31 -25.34 -68.26
C SER A 15 16.73 -26.82 -68.38
N HIS A 16 16.16 -27.68 -67.51
CA HIS A 16 15.15 -28.66 -67.96
C HIS A 16 14.21 -29.14 -66.84
N SER A 17 13.16 -29.88 -67.19
CA SER A 17 11.99 -30.12 -66.33
C SER A 17 11.42 -31.54 -66.39
N GLN A 18 10.58 -31.83 -65.38
CA GLN A 18 9.55 -32.88 -65.29
C GLN A 18 9.89 -34.32 -64.84
N SER A 19 8.90 -34.82 -64.08
CA SER A 19 8.43 -36.20 -63.84
C SER A 19 9.31 -37.21 -63.08
N LEU A 20 8.80 -37.55 -61.89
CA LEU A 20 8.14 -38.85 -61.66
C LEU A 20 7.04 -38.66 -60.59
N SER A 21 5.98 -39.48 -60.63
CA SER A 21 4.83 -39.37 -59.73
C SER A 21 4.50 -40.72 -59.11
N GLU A 22 4.11 -40.74 -57.84
CA GLU A 22 3.44 -41.93 -57.29
C GLU A 22 2.37 -41.57 -56.25
N ARG A 23 1.49 -42.54 -55.96
CA ARG A 23 0.20 -42.32 -55.30
C ARG A 23 0.26 -42.64 -53.81
N ALA A 24 -0.50 -41.89 -53.02
CA ALA A 24 -1.08 -42.36 -51.76
C ALA A 24 -2.59 -42.10 -51.79
N THR A 25 -3.39 -43.10 -51.42
CA THR A 25 -4.86 -43.08 -51.54
C THR A 25 -5.55 -42.63 -50.27
N ALA A 26 -6.54 -41.74 -50.37
CA ALA A 26 -7.45 -41.44 -49.27
C ALA A 26 -8.48 -42.57 -49.10
N THR A 27 -8.72 -43.00 -47.86
CA THR A 27 -9.77 -43.97 -47.51
C THR A 27 -10.70 -43.34 -46.47
N THR A 28 -11.90 -42.95 -46.90
CA THR A 28 -12.93 -42.41 -46.00
C THR A 28 -13.61 -43.56 -45.25
N ILE A 29 -13.69 -43.47 -43.92
CA ILE A 29 -14.60 -44.29 -43.11
C ILE A 29 -15.59 -43.35 -42.43
N THR A 30 -16.85 -43.43 -42.87
CA THR A 30 -17.96 -42.70 -42.27
C THR A 30 -18.59 -43.56 -41.17
N SER A 31 -18.70 -43.03 -39.95
CA SER A 31 -19.60 -43.56 -38.93
C SER A 31 -20.46 -42.43 -38.37
N GLN A 32 -21.77 -42.52 -38.59
CA GLN A 32 -22.75 -41.64 -37.94
C GLN A 32 -23.09 -42.23 -36.57
N ALA A 33 -23.07 -41.40 -35.52
CA ALA A 33 -23.59 -41.77 -34.21
C ALA A 33 -24.56 -40.68 -33.72
N SER A 34 -25.81 -41.10 -33.55
CA SER A 34 -26.95 -40.46 -32.88
C SER A 34 -26.66 -39.32 -31.89
N VAL A 35 -27.47 -38.25 -31.99
CA VAL A 35 -27.70 -37.32 -30.89
C VAL A 35 -28.36 -38.06 -29.72
N THR A 36 -27.76 -37.96 -28.53
CA THR A 36 -28.38 -38.34 -27.25
C THR A 36 -28.31 -37.16 -26.30
N LEU A 37 -29.44 -36.77 -25.72
CA LEU A 37 -29.54 -35.67 -24.75
C LEU A 37 -29.31 -36.20 -23.33
N GLY A 38 -28.46 -35.51 -22.58
CA GLY A 38 -28.26 -35.69 -21.14
C GLY A 38 -27.17 -36.70 -20.75
N ASP A 39 -26.07 -36.21 -20.19
CA ASP A 39 -25.94 -36.15 -18.73
C ASP A 39 -25.01 -34.98 -18.32
N ASP A 40 -25.01 -34.56 -17.06
CA ASP A 40 -24.28 -33.37 -16.58
C ASP A 40 -22.92 -33.70 -15.95
N ASN A 41 -21.84 -33.26 -16.59
CA ASN A 41 -20.55 -33.04 -15.94
C ASN A 41 -19.69 -32.01 -16.72
N GLY A 42 -20.30 -30.87 -17.07
CA GLY A 42 -19.66 -29.86 -17.91
C GLY A 42 -18.60 -29.02 -17.17
N GLN A 43 -17.32 -29.38 -17.28
CA GLN A 43 -16.22 -28.55 -16.77
C GLN A 43 -16.21 -27.16 -17.43
N CYS A 44 -16.76 -26.16 -16.72
CA CYS A 44 -16.85 -24.78 -17.16
C CYS A 44 -15.46 -24.13 -17.32
N SER A 45 -14.93 -24.12 -18.54
CA SER A 45 -13.60 -23.58 -18.87
C SER A 45 -13.45 -22.09 -18.52
N THR A 46 -14.50 -21.29 -18.70
CA THR A 46 -14.53 -19.87 -18.30
C THR A 46 -14.54 -19.70 -16.79
N CYS A 47 -15.14 -20.63 -16.03
CA CYS A 47 -15.08 -20.64 -14.58
C CYS A 47 -13.66 -20.96 -14.09
N GLN A 48 -13.00 -21.96 -14.70
CA GLN A 48 -11.60 -22.31 -14.40
C GLN A 48 -10.64 -21.14 -14.70
N PHE A 49 -10.83 -20.44 -15.83
CA PHE A 49 -10.02 -19.26 -16.18
C PHE A 49 -10.23 -18.09 -15.22
N ARG A 50 -11.47 -17.85 -14.78
CA ARG A 50 -11.77 -16.84 -13.74
C ARG A 50 -11.14 -17.20 -12.39
N GLN A 51 -11.19 -18.47 -11.99
CA GLN A 51 -10.51 -18.96 -10.77
C GLN A 51 -8.99 -18.78 -10.85
N GLN A 52 -8.36 -19.06 -12.00
CA GLN A 52 -6.93 -18.81 -12.21
C GLN A 52 -6.61 -17.31 -12.15
N SER A 53 -7.46 -16.46 -12.76
CA SER A 53 -7.35 -14.99 -12.70
C SER A 53 -7.43 -14.46 -11.26
N LYS A 54 -8.37 -15.00 -10.46
CA LYS A 54 -8.55 -14.71 -9.03
C LYS A 54 -7.29 -15.04 -8.22
N LEU A 55 -6.72 -16.24 -8.42
CA LEU A 55 -5.48 -16.68 -7.76
C LEU A 55 -4.26 -15.83 -8.17
N LEU A 56 -4.11 -15.52 -9.45
CA LEU A 56 -3.03 -14.65 -9.94
C LEU A 56 -3.13 -13.24 -9.35
N ARG A 57 -4.33 -12.67 -9.22
CA ARG A 57 -4.52 -11.36 -8.58
C ARG A 57 -4.19 -11.41 -7.08
N LEU A 58 -4.59 -12.46 -6.35
CA LEU A 58 -4.23 -12.65 -4.94
C LEU A 58 -2.71 -12.73 -4.74
N HIS A 59 -2.00 -13.49 -5.58
CA HIS A 59 -0.54 -13.56 -5.53
C HIS A 59 0.11 -12.22 -5.86
N SER A 60 -0.34 -11.55 -6.93
CA SER A 60 0.10 -10.21 -7.33
C SER A 60 -0.02 -9.20 -6.19
N ILE A 61 -1.16 -9.20 -5.48
CA ILE A 61 -1.42 -8.34 -4.32
C ILE A 61 -0.42 -8.59 -3.19
N LYS A 62 -0.14 -9.85 -2.84
CA LYS A 62 0.88 -10.18 -1.82
C LYS A 62 2.26 -9.64 -2.19
N SER A 63 2.72 -9.92 -3.42
CA SER A 63 4.03 -9.41 -3.89
C SER A 63 4.09 -7.89 -4.00
N GLN A 64 2.98 -7.25 -4.37
CA GLN A 64 2.88 -5.80 -4.53
C GLN A 64 2.96 -5.08 -3.18
N ILE A 65 2.31 -5.60 -2.13
CA ILE A 65 2.38 -5.03 -0.77
C ILE A 65 3.82 -5.10 -0.26
N LEU A 66 4.43 -6.29 -0.22
CA LEU A 66 5.81 -6.47 0.28
C LEU A 66 6.81 -5.58 -0.49
N SER A 67 6.70 -5.52 -1.81
CA SER A 67 7.56 -4.68 -2.66
C SER A 67 7.38 -3.17 -2.41
N ILE A 68 6.15 -2.67 -2.26
CA ILE A 68 5.88 -1.25 -1.98
C ILE A 68 6.39 -0.87 -0.57
N LEU A 69 6.21 -1.76 0.41
CA LEU A 69 6.68 -1.57 1.78
C LEU A 69 8.19 -1.79 1.97
N ARG A 70 8.87 -2.35 0.94
CA ARG A 70 10.29 -2.75 0.96
C ARG A 70 10.61 -3.85 1.99
N LEU A 71 9.64 -4.70 2.29
CA LEU A 71 9.79 -5.86 3.15
C LEU A 71 10.20 -7.06 2.28
N GLU A 72 11.26 -7.79 2.66
CA GLU A 72 11.69 -8.99 1.93
C GLU A 72 10.73 -10.17 2.13
N GLN A 73 10.09 -10.22 3.30
CA GLN A 73 9.09 -11.21 3.70
C GLN A 73 8.05 -10.56 4.64
N ALA A 74 7.02 -11.31 5.04
CA ALA A 74 6.06 -10.81 6.01
C ALA A 74 6.68 -10.74 7.44
N PRO A 75 6.51 -9.64 8.19
CA PRO A 75 6.96 -9.53 9.57
C PRO A 75 6.34 -10.61 10.47
N ASN A 76 7.16 -11.26 11.30
CA ASN A 76 6.74 -12.33 12.21
C ASN A 76 6.16 -11.78 13.52
N ILE A 77 5.03 -11.06 13.42
CA ILE A 77 4.39 -10.37 14.55
C ILE A 77 3.04 -11.03 14.82
N SER A 78 2.88 -11.59 16.02
CA SER A 78 1.67 -12.35 16.39
C SER A 78 0.47 -11.45 16.71
N ARG A 79 -0.75 -11.96 16.58
CA ARG A 79 -1.98 -11.26 16.97
C ARG A 79 -2.00 -10.76 18.42
N ASP A 80 -1.28 -11.40 19.33
CA ASP A 80 -1.18 -10.97 20.73
C ASP A 80 -0.09 -9.92 20.94
N THR A 81 1.03 -10.00 20.20
CA THR A 81 2.02 -8.92 20.08
C THR A 81 1.37 -7.64 19.55
N VAL A 82 0.52 -7.76 18.52
CA VAL A 82 -0.28 -6.64 17.97
C VAL A 82 -1.17 -5.99 19.05
N LYS A 83 -1.89 -6.78 19.87
CA LYS A 83 -2.75 -6.24 20.94
C LYS A 83 -1.97 -5.53 22.06
N LEU A 84 -0.71 -5.92 22.27
CA LEU A 84 0.16 -5.36 23.30
C LEU A 84 0.81 -4.05 22.85
N LEU A 85 1.35 -4.03 21.62
CA LEU A 85 2.08 -2.89 21.08
C LEU A 85 1.19 -1.77 20.49
N LEU A 86 -0.09 -2.06 20.19
CA LEU A 86 -1.02 -1.09 19.57
C LEU A 86 -1.42 0.04 20.55
N PRO A 87 -1.08 1.32 20.27
CA PRO A 87 -1.45 2.45 21.12
C PRO A 87 -2.96 2.56 21.32
N LYS A 88 -3.40 2.54 22.58
CA LYS A 88 -4.78 2.88 22.97
C LYS A 88 -4.97 4.39 23.00
N ALA A 89 -4.62 5.04 21.90
CA ALA A 89 -4.65 6.48 21.69
C ALA A 89 -5.92 6.88 20.92
N PRO A 90 -6.64 7.94 21.33
CA PRO A 90 -7.88 8.36 20.67
C PRO A 90 -7.84 8.46 19.14
N PRO A 91 -6.82 9.08 18.48
CA PRO A 91 -6.82 9.19 17.02
C PRO A 91 -6.53 7.86 16.31
N LEU A 92 -5.90 6.88 16.99
CA LEU A 92 -5.69 5.55 16.41
C LEU A 92 -6.97 4.71 16.54
N GLN A 93 -7.67 4.83 17.67
CA GLN A 93 -9.01 4.26 17.83
C GLN A 93 -9.98 4.83 16.80
N GLU A 94 -10.04 6.16 16.61
CA GLU A 94 -10.88 6.82 15.61
C GLU A 94 -10.59 6.33 14.17
N LEU A 95 -9.32 6.07 13.84
CA LEU A 95 -8.93 5.49 12.55
C LEU A 95 -9.38 4.02 12.41
N LEU A 96 -9.33 3.22 13.47
CA LEU A 96 -9.79 1.82 13.47
C LEU A 96 -11.31 1.73 13.35
N ASP A 97 -12.02 2.55 14.14
CA ASP A 97 -13.49 2.65 14.12
C ASP A 97 -14.02 3.04 12.73
N GLN A 98 -13.25 3.80 11.93
CA GLN A 98 -13.56 4.11 10.53
C GLN A 98 -13.47 2.88 9.61
N TYR A 99 -12.52 1.96 9.83
CA TYR A 99 -12.42 0.72 9.05
C TYR A 99 -13.54 -0.26 9.40
N ASP A 100 -13.89 -0.39 10.68
CA ASP A 100 -14.94 -1.29 11.13
C ASP A 100 -16.35 -0.84 10.69
N GLN A 101 -16.58 0.47 10.58
CA GLN A 101 -17.84 1.02 10.06
C GLN A 101 -17.95 0.96 8.53
N ASN A 102 -16.92 1.38 7.78
CA ASN A 102 -16.99 1.54 6.32
C ASN A 102 -16.36 0.39 5.51
N GLY A 103 -15.89 -0.68 6.17
CA GLY A 103 -15.40 -1.89 5.50
C GLY A 103 -14.19 -1.67 4.58
N GLY A 104 -13.37 -0.65 4.86
CA GLY A 104 -12.19 -0.29 4.08
C GLY A 104 -12.47 0.34 2.69
N ILE A 105 -13.71 0.76 2.41
CA ILE A 105 -14.04 1.50 1.19
C ILE A 105 -13.90 3.00 1.45
N SER A 106 -12.99 3.66 0.73
CA SER A 106 -13.06 5.11 0.56
C SER A 106 -14.16 5.43 -0.44
N GLU A 107 -15.32 5.84 0.04
CA GLU A 107 -16.38 6.35 -0.83
C GLU A 107 -15.93 7.69 -1.43
N ASP A 108 -15.92 7.79 -2.76
CA ASP A 108 -15.48 8.97 -3.54
C ASP A 108 -16.51 10.13 -3.47
N GLU A 109 -17.05 10.42 -2.27
CA GLU A 109 -18.06 11.47 -2.01
C GLU A 109 -17.45 12.88 -1.94
N GLU A 110 -17.05 13.40 -3.11
CA GLU A 110 -17.08 14.81 -3.58
C GLU A 110 -16.65 15.98 -2.63
N GLN A 111 -15.99 15.72 -1.50
CA GLN A 111 -15.20 16.69 -0.74
C GLN A 111 -13.74 16.24 -0.72
N GLY A 112 -12.81 17.21 -0.84
CA GLY A 112 -11.40 16.95 -1.09
C GLY A 112 -10.81 15.97 -0.08
N SER A 113 -10.37 14.81 -0.56
CA SER A 113 -9.89 13.72 0.28
C SER A 113 -8.74 14.21 1.18
N SER A 114 -8.64 13.62 2.38
CA SER A 114 -7.58 13.95 3.32
C SER A 114 -6.93 12.69 3.86
N GLU A 115 -5.61 12.60 3.70
CA GLU A 115 -4.80 11.47 4.17
C GLU A 115 -4.25 11.86 5.55
N THR A 116 -4.59 11.10 6.59
CA THR A 116 -3.87 11.15 7.86
C THR A 116 -2.63 10.27 7.75
N ILE A 117 -1.52 10.71 8.32
CA ILE A 117 -0.26 9.98 8.45
C ILE A 117 0.12 10.00 9.92
N ILE A 118 0.48 8.84 10.48
CA ILE A 118 0.97 8.70 11.85
C ILE A 118 2.44 8.27 11.79
N THR A 119 3.27 8.93 12.61
CA THR A 119 4.71 8.65 12.74
C THR A 119 5.04 8.52 14.22
N MET A 120 5.37 7.30 14.67
CA MET A 120 5.85 7.05 16.03
C MET A 120 7.21 7.74 16.26
N ALA A 121 7.50 8.12 17.51
CA ALA A 121 8.84 8.53 17.91
C ALA A 121 9.81 7.34 17.84
N THR A 122 11.06 7.60 17.43
CA THR A 122 12.16 6.64 17.50
C THR A 122 13.30 7.17 18.36
N GLU A 123 14.11 6.27 18.90
CA GLU A 123 15.37 6.67 19.55
C GLU A 123 16.38 7.22 18.52
N PRO A 124 17.28 8.14 18.92
CA PRO A 124 18.42 8.53 18.09
C PRO A 124 19.39 7.36 17.85
N GLN A 125 19.90 7.24 16.62
CA GLN A 125 20.83 6.17 16.25
C GLN A 125 22.12 6.20 17.11
N ALA A 126 22.61 5.01 17.48
CA ALA A 126 23.64 4.81 18.51
C ALA A 126 24.97 5.55 18.29
N ILE A 127 25.28 5.98 17.05
CA ILE A 127 26.50 6.74 16.71
C ILE A 127 26.58 8.07 17.48
N THR A 128 25.44 8.61 17.92
CA THR A 128 25.35 9.89 18.65
C THR A 128 25.06 9.72 20.15
N GLN A 129 25.12 8.50 20.71
CA GLN A 129 24.84 8.26 22.14
C GLN A 129 26.03 8.61 23.05
N THR A 130 26.26 9.92 23.24
CA THR A 130 27.05 10.44 24.37
C THR A 130 26.19 10.55 25.63
N GLU A 131 26.82 10.47 26.80
CA GLU A 131 26.12 10.66 28.08
C GLU A 131 25.41 12.02 28.13
N GLY A 132 24.11 12.01 28.40
CA GLY A 132 23.26 13.21 28.44
C GLY A 132 22.39 13.46 27.20
N MET A 133 22.57 12.72 26.09
CA MET A 133 21.60 12.72 24.99
C MET A 133 20.28 12.05 25.42
N PRO A 134 19.11 12.66 25.15
CA PRO A 134 17.83 12.06 25.53
C PRO A 134 17.49 10.86 24.62
N LYS A 135 16.89 9.82 25.22
CA LYS A 135 16.50 8.58 24.51
C LYS A 135 15.45 8.79 23.42
N CYS A 136 14.69 9.88 23.49
CA CYS A 136 13.58 10.23 22.60
C CYS A 136 13.57 11.76 22.41
N CYS A 137 13.04 12.33 21.33
CA CYS A 137 12.21 11.72 20.29
C CYS A 137 12.60 12.21 18.89
N MET A 138 13.05 11.28 18.03
CA MET A 138 13.25 11.53 16.60
C MET A 138 11.98 11.15 15.82
N PHE A 139 11.68 11.89 14.74
CA PHE A 139 10.51 11.62 13.88
C PHE A 139 10.92 11.57 12.40
N SER A 140 10.75 10.41 11.77
CA SER A 140 11.05 10.14 10.36
C SER A 140 9.88 10.56 9.46
N LEU A 141 9.90 11.82 9.01
CA LEU A 141 8.80 12.41 8.25
C LEU A 141 8.60 11.77 6.86
N SER A 142 7.35 11.43 6.54
CA SER A 142 6.99 10.87 5.24
C SER A 142 7.20 11.88 4.09
N PRO A 143 7.87 11.52 2.98
CA PRO A 143 8.11 12.43 1.85
C PRO A 143 6.84 12.83 1.07
N LYS A 144 5.67 12.25 1.41
CA LYS A 144 4.37 12.73 0.91
C LYS A 144 3.94 14.07 1.53
N ILE A 145 4.46 14.42 2.71
CA ILE A 145 4.00 15.59 3.46
C ILE A 145 4.66 16.84 2.88
N MET A 146 3.93 17.59 2.06
CA MET A 146 4.38 18.89 1.56
C MET A 146 4.03 19.99 2.58
N PRO A 147 4.88 21.01 2.81
CA PRO A 147 4.60 22.07 3.78
C PRO A 147 3.22 22.74 3.60
N ASN A 148 2.79 22.91 2.35
CA ASN A 148 1.53 23.57 2.01
C ASN A 148 0.31 22.62 1.99
N SER A 149 0.49 21.30 2.07
CA SER A 149 -0.64 20.34 2.10
C SER A 149 -1.13 20.05 3.52
N ILE A 150 -0.39 20.45 4.57
CA ILE A 150 -0.73 20.17 5.98
C ILE A 150 -2.00 20.93 6.39
N LEU A 151 -3.05 20.18 6.70
CA LEU A 151 -4.29 20.68 7.30
C LEU A 151 -4.14 20.77 8.83
N LYS A 152 -3.71 19.68 9.47
CA LYS A 152 -3.53 19.52 10.93
C LYS A 152 -2.20 18.78 11.19
N ALA A 153 -1.50 19.13 12.27
CA ALA A 153 -0.37 18.34 12.77
C ALA A 153 -0.29 18.41 14.29
N LEU A 154 -0.44 17.28 14.98
CA LEU A 154 -0.40 17.17 16.44
C LEU A 154 0.71 16.20 16.88
N LEU A 155 1.52 16.60 17.85
CA LEU A 155 2.34 15.68 18.64
C LEU A 155 1.49 15.21 19.83
N TRP A 156 1.22 13.91 19.87
CA TRP A 156 0.53 13.24 20.96
C TRP A 156 1.55 12.71 21.98
N ILE A 157 1.26 12.93 23.27
CA ILE A 157 2.13 12.61 24.41
C ILE A 157 1.26 11.94 25.48
N TYR A 158 1.71 10.83 26.03
CA TYR A 158 1.07 10.21 27.18
C TYR A 158 1.63 10.76 28.49
N LEU A 159 0.74 11.17 29.40
CA LEU A 159 1.09 11.52 30.76
C LEU A 159 0.70 10.39 31.73
N ARG A 160 1.69 9.94 32.51
CA ARG A 160 1.52 9.06 33.66
C ARG A 160 0.55 9.69 34.67
N PRO A 161 -0.26 8.87 35.38
CA PRO A 161 -1.18 9.40 36.39
C PRO A 161 -0.42 10.03 37.56
N ALA A 162 -0.73 11.29 37.87
CA ALA A 162 -0.23 11.94 39.08
C ALA A 162 -0.89 11.36 40.34
N GLU A 163 -0.16 11.34 41.47
CA GLU A 163 -0.67 10.88 42.76
C GLU A 163 -1.73 11.84 43.34
N GLU A 164 -1.55 13.14 43.09
CA GLU A 164 -2.40 14.26 43.46
C GLU A 164 -2.75 15.12 42.22
N PRO A 165 -3.85 15.90 42.23
CA PRO A 165 -4.22 16.71 41.07
C PRO A 165 -3.28 17.92 40.95
N THR A 166 -2.57 18.04 39.84
CA THR A 166 -1.49 19.02 39.67
C THR A 166 -1.51 19.68 38.29
N THR A 167 -1.08 20.95 38.22
CA THR A 167 -0.75 21.60 36.95
C THR A 167 0.57 21.06 36.45
N VAL A 168 0.55 20.35 35.32
CA VAL A 168 1.73 19.82 34.65
C VAL A 168 2.25 20.82 33.62
N PHE A 169 3.57 21.00 33.61
CA PHE A 169 4.28 21.93 32.74
C PHE A 169 4.98 21.14 31.63
N ILE A 170 4.31 20.96 30.49
CA ILE A 170 4.93 20.32 29.32
C ILE A 170 5.87 21.32 28.65
N GLN A 171 7.14 20.96 28.55
CA GLN A 171 8.16 21.68 27.81
C GLN A 171 8.60 20.85 26.60
N LEU A 172 8.62 21.50 25.43
CA LEU A 172 9.26 21.00 24.23
C LEU A 172 10.56 21.79 23.98
N SER A 173 11.69 21.09 23.97
CA SER A 173 12.98 21.64 23.56
C SER A 173 13.38 21.05 22.21
N HIS A 174 13.85 21.90 21.29
CA HIS A 174 14.51 21.43 20.08
C HIS A 174 15.95 21.06 20.41
N LEU A 175 16.40 19.91 19.94
CA LEU A 175 17.81 19.52 20.03
C LEU A 175 18.64 20.34 19.03
N LYS A 176 19.90 20.61 19.37
CA LYS A 176 20.86 21.31 18.51
C LYS A 176 22.14 20.50 18.36
N SER A 177 22.85 20.77 17.27
CA SER A 177 24.24 20.31 17.10
C SER A 177 25.13 20.85 18.24
N LEU A 178 26.01 19.98 18.75
CA LEU A 178 26.96 20.20 19.85
C LEU A 178 27.99 21.32 19.62
N SER A 179 27.99 21.96 18.45
CA SER A 179 28.91 23.05 18.09
C SER A 179 28.55 24.41 18.70
N GLU A 180 27.31 24.60 19.16
CA GLU A 180 26.90 25.79 19.93
C GLU A 180 26.70 25.39 21.40
N GLY A 181 27.30 26.14 22.33
CA GLY A 181 27.43 25.78 23.76
C GLY A 181 26.15 25.75 24.61
N ASN A 182 24.99 25.47 24.01
CA ASN A 182 23.74 25.14 24.69
C ASN A 182 22.90 24.21 23.79
N ASN A 183 22.98 22.89 24.04
CA ASN A 183 22.47 21.83 23.15
C ASN A 183 20.93 21.83 22.95
N HIS A 184 20.19 22.67 23.68
CA HIS A 184 18.73 22.70 23.70
C HIS A 184 18.23 24.13 23.45
N SER A 185 17.41 24.33 22.42
CA SER A 185 16.64 25.57 22.25
C SER A 185 15.18 25.33 22.62
N ARG A 186 14.74 25.91 23.75
CA ARG A 186 13.36 25.82 24.25
C ARG A 186 12.38 26.39 23.22
N MET A 187 11.47 25.57 22.71
CA MET A 187 10.52 25.96 21.66
C MET A 187 9.18 26.43 22.21
N ARG A 188 8.58 25.62 23.08
CA ARG A 188 7.22 25.80 23.55
C ARG A 188 7.11 25.28 24.97
N ALA A 189 6.30 25.96 25.78
CA ALA A 189 5.87 25.48 27.08
C ALA A 189 4.34 25.61 27.15
N GLN A 190 3.67 24.55 27.59
CA GLN A 190 2.21 24.49 27.71
C GLN A 190 1.88 23.97 29.11
N LYS A 191 1.03 24.71 29.84
CA LYS A 191 0.49 24.25 31.12
C LYS A 191 -0.78 23.46 30.84
N ILE A 192 -0.95 22.33 31.51
CA ILE A 192 -2.16 21.51 31.46
C ILE A 192 -2.47 21.02 32.87
N ASP A 193 -3.70 21.21 33.34
CA ASP A 193 -4.13 20.69 34.63
C ASP A 193 -4.48 19.20 34.49
N VAL A 194 -3.82 18.35 35.28
CA VAL A 194 -3.94 16.89 35.21
C VAL A 194 -4.58 16.37 36.50
N ASN A 195 -5.68 15.64 36.35
CA ASN A 195 -6.39 15.04 37.47
C ASN A 195 -5.61 13.83 38.03
N ALA A 196 -5.65 13.68 39.36
CA ALA A 196 -5.03 12.54 40.05
C ALA A 196 -5.57 11.21 39.52
N ARG A 197 -4.70 10.19 39.39
CA ARG A 197 -5.06 8.82 39.02
C ARG A 197 -5.78 8.65 37.67
N THR A 198 -5.86 9.68 36.83
CA THR A 198 -6.36 9.57 35.45
C THR A 198 -5.22 9.67 34.45
N ASN A 199 -4.95 8.59 33.74
CA ASN A 199 -3.99 8.57 32.64
C ASN A 199 -4.54 9.46 31.50
N SER A 200 -3.71 10.31 30.91
CA SER A 200 -4.19 11.26 29.88
C SER A 200 -3.28 11.36 28.66
N TRP A 201 -3.88 11.18 27.48
CA TRP A 201 -3.26 11.56 26.21
C TRP A 201 -3.44 13.07 26.00
N GLN A 202 -2.32 13.79 25.97
CA GLN A 202 -2.28 15.21 25.65
C GLN A 202 -1.77 15.41 24.22
N HIS A 203 -2.10 16.55 23.61
CA HIS A 203 -1.62 16.90 22.28
C HIS A 203 -1.16 18.35 22.18
N ILE A 204 -0.15 18.58 21.34
CA ILE A 204 0.43 19.91 21.07
C ILE A 204 0.44 20.14 19.55
N ASP A 205 -0.01 21.31 19.11
CA ASP A 205 0.04 21.70 17.69
C ASP A 205 1.49 21.90 17.23
N MET A 206 1.89 21.12 16.23
CA MET A 206 3.24 21.13 15.65
C MET A 206 3.27 21.70 14.22
N LYS A 207 2.14 22.16 13.67
CA LYS A 207 2.00 22.52 12.25
C LYS A 207 3.07 23.49 11.77
N GLN A 208 3.39 24.51 12.56
CA GLN A 208 4.39 25.52 12.21
C GLN A 208 5.82 24.96 12.22
N LEU A 209 6.18 24.10 13.19
CA LEU A 209 7.50 23.46 13.24
C LEU A 209 7.66 22.44 12.11
N LEU A 210 6.63 21.62 11.87
CA LEU A 210 6.64 20.64 10.80
C LEU A 210 6.83 21.30 9.42
N GLN A 211 6.21 22.47 9.21
CA GLN A 211 6.40 23.30 8.01
C GLN A 211 7.80 23.94 7.89
N LEU A 212 8.58 24.03 8.97
CA LEU A 212 9.99 24.47 8.96
C LEU A 212 10.90 23.28 8.65
N TRP A 213 10.78 22.18 9.40
CA TRP A 213 11.54 20.94 9.18
C TRP A 213 11.39 20.40 7.76
N LEU A 214 10.20 20.47 7.15
CA LEU A 214 9.98 20.04 5.76
C LEU A 214 10.53 21.02 4.70
N LYS A 215 10.97 22.22 5.09
CA LYS A 215 11.70 23.17 4.23
C LYS A 215 13.21 23.11 4.44
N GLN A 216 13.63 22.69 5.63
CA GLN A 216 15.02 22.62 6.08
C GLN A 216 15.24 21.28 6.81
N PRO A 217 15.35 20.15 6.09
CA PRO A 217 15.50 18.82 6.72
C PRO A 217 16.72 18.73 7.64
N GLU A 218 17.79 19.47 7.33
CA GLU A 218 18.99 19.64 8.15
C GLU A 218 18.75 20.30 9.52
N SER A 219 17.56 20.84 9.76
CA SER A 219 17.12 21.34 11.07
C SER A 219 16.39 20.30 11.93
N ASN A 220 16.03 19.12 11.41
CA ASN A 220 15.34 18.10 12.20
C ASN A 220 16.32 17.28 13.06
N PHE A 221 16.63 17.78 14.26
CA PHE A 221 17.40 17.06 15.29
C PHE A 221 16.51 16.26 16.27
N GLY A 222 15.20 16.24 16.06
CA GLY A 222 14.23 15.69 17.02
C GLY A 222 13.81 16.68 18.11
N ILE A 223 12.94 16.21 19.01
CA ILE A 223 12.36 16.97 20.12
C ILE A 223 12.64 16.26 21.43
N GLU A 224 13.14 17.01 22.41
CA GLU A 224 13.10 16.62 23.81
C GLU A 224 11.74 17.00 24.41
N ILE A 225 11.06 16.04 25.03
CA ILE A 225 9.77 16.19 25.70
C ILE A 225 9.98 15.99 27.19
N LYS A 226 9.51 16.92 28.02
CA LYS A 226 9.49 16.84 29.49
C LYS A 226 8.16 17.38 30.02
N ALA A 227 7.55 16.72 30.99
CA ALA A 227 6.25 17.10 31.55
C ALA A 227 6.27 17.08 33.08
N PHE A 228 6.75 18.17 33.67
CA PHE A 228 6.96 18.26 35.12
C PHE A 228 5.65 18.53 35.89
N ASP A 229 5.39 17.73 36.93
CA ASP A 229 4.34 18.00 37.92
C ASP A 229 4.73 19.15 38.89
N ALA A 230 3.90 19.40 39.91
CA ALA A 230 4.16 20.42 40.93
C ALA A 230 5.36 20.10 41.85
N ASN A 231 5.84 18.85 41.87
CA ASN A 231 6.96 18.38 42.70
C ASN A 231 8.28 18.30 41.90
N GLY A 232 8.22 18.37 40.57
CA GLY A 232 9.36 18.21 39.67
C GLY A 232 9.54 16.80 39.09
N ASN A 233 8.56 15.91 39.26
CA ASN A 233 8.55 14.58 38.63
C ASN A 233 8.20 14.73 37.13
N ASP A 234 8.91 14.03 36.25
CA ASP A 234 8.56 13.98 34.83
C ASP A 234 7.51 12.88 34.58
N LEU A 235 6.32 13.27 34.12
CA LEU A 235 5.20 12.37 33.84
C LEU A 235 5.12 11.94 32.36
N ALA A 236 5.99 12.45 31.48
CA ALA A 236 5.95 12.10 30.06
C ALA A 236 6.54 10.71 29.79
N VAL A 237 5.73 9.79 29.25
CA VAL A 237 6.27 8.54 28.70
C VAL A 237 7.03 8.86 27.43
N THR A 238 8.36 8.77 27.50
CA THR A 238 9.29 9.06 26.38
C THR A 238 10.13 7.84 26.01
N SER A 239 10.54 7.04 26.99
CA SER A 239 10.93 5.63 26.82
C SER A 239 9.95 4.76 27.61
N ALA A 240 9.32 3.78 26.97
CA ALA A 240 8.36 2.89 27.62
C ALA A 240 9.07 1.99 28.65
N GLU A 241 8.57 1.98 29.89
CA GLU A 241 8.93 0.98 30.89
C GLU A 241 8.04 -0.28 30.74
N SER A 242 8.33 -1.35 31.47
CA SER A 242 7.60 -2.62 31.34
C SER A 242 6.10 -2.45 31.67
N GLY A 243 5.24 -2.62 30.66
CA GLY A 243 3.80 -2.36 30.75
C GLY A 243 3.34 -1.00 30.20
N GLU A 244 4.26 -0.15 29.71
CA GLU A 244 3.96 1.11 29.02
C GLU A 244 4.10 1.00 27.48
N GLU A 245 4.08 -0.23 26.96
CA GLU A 245 4.14 -0.52 25.53
C GLU A 245 2.95 0.13 24.79
N GLY A 246 3.23 0.75 23.63
CA GLY A 246 2.24 1.50 22.86
C GLY A 246 1.91 2.89 23.43
N LEU A 247 2.57 3.36 24.49
CA LEU A 247 2.35 4.70 25.08
C LEU A 247 3.39 5.75 24.65
N GLN A 248 4.31 5.39 23.74
CA GLN A 248 5.34 6.29 23.22
C GLN A 248 4.73 7.48 22.43
N PRO A 249 5.41 8.65 22.38
CA PRO A 249 4.91 9.82 21.66
C PRO A 249 4.81 9.58 20.16
N PHE A 250 3.84 10.20 19.49
CA PHE A 250 3.66 10.07 18.04
C PHE A 250 3.14 11.37 17.40
N LEU A 251 3.46 11.57 16.12
CA LEU A 251 3.01 12.70 15.32
C LEU A 251 1.84 12.29 14.41
N GLU A 252 0.69 12.93 14.57
CA GLU A 252 -0.50 12.79 13.72
C GLU A 252 -0.55 13.96 12.74
N VAL A 253 -0.43 13.71 11.44
CA VAL A 253 -0.43 14.73 10.39
C VAL A 253 -1.54 14.47 9.38
N LYS A 254 -2.52 15.37 9.29
CA LYS A 254 -3.57 15.32 8.26
C LYS A 254 -3.21 16.23 7.10
N ILE A 255 -3.07 15.67 5.90
CA ILE A 255 -2.78 16.40 4.66
C ILE A 255 -3.97 16.41 3.71
N LEU A 256 -4.07 17.45 2.88
CA LEU A 256 -4.98 17.48 1.73
C LEU A 256 -4.42 16.59 0.61
N ASP A 257 -5.22 15.61 0.18
CA ASP A 257 -4.93 14.78 -0.98
C ASP A 257 -5.39 15.52 -2.25
N THR A 258 -4.44 15.81 -3.14
CA THR A 258 -4.67 16.56 -4.38
C THR A 258 -4.83 15.65 -5.61
N GLY A 259 -5.43 14.47 -5.38
CA GLY A 259 -5.79 13.50 -6.41
C GLY A 259 -6.49 14.13 -7.62
N LYS A 260 -5.96 13.90 -8.81
CA LYS A 260 -6.54 14.40 -10.07
C LYS A 260 -7.90 13.75 -10.28
N ARG A 261 -8.97 14.56 -10.39
CA ARG A 261 -10.33 14.10 -10.73
C ARG A 261 -10.30 13.14 -11.93
N SER A 262 -10.59 11.88 -11.67
CA SER A 262 -10.73 10.87 -12.71
C SER A 262 -12.02 11.13 -13.49
N ARG A 263 -11.92 11.21 -14.82
CA ARG A 263 -13.07 11.32 -15.71
C ARG A 263 -13.81 9.99 -15.66
N ARG A 264 -15.12 10.01 -15.31
CA ARG A 264 -15.95 8.80 -15.28
C ARG A 264 -15.95 8.16 -16.67
N ASP A 265 -15.38 6.96 -16.76
CA ASP A 265 -15.40 6.09 -17.93
C ASP A 265 -16.10 4.78 -17.52
N THR A 266 -17.04 4.32 -18.33
CA THR A 266 -18.08 3.39 -17.86
C THR A 266 -17.67 1.94 -18.09
N GLY A 267 -17.09 1.33 -17.05
CA GLY A 267 -16.74 -0.09 -17.06
C GLY A 267 -17.94 -1.04 -17.12
N LEU A 268 -17.64 -2.30 -17.43
CA LEU A 268 -18.53 -3.42 -17.14
C LEU A 268 -18.15 -4.01 -15.78
N ASP A 269 -19.14 -4.12 -14.90
CA ASP A 269 -19.06 -4.82 -13.62
C ASP A 269 -19.88 -6.12 -13.71
N CYS A 270 -19.32 -7.23 -13.21
CA CYS A 270 -19.88 -8.57 -13.35
C CYS A 270 -19.84 -9.34 -12.02
N ASP A 271 -20.97 -9.94 -11.65
CA ASP A 271 -21.05 -10.85 -10.50
C ASP A 271 -20.25 -12.14 -10.73
N GLU A 272 -19.88 -12.84 -9.65
CA GLU A 272 -19.14 -14.12 -9.72
C GLU A 272 -19.89 -15.20 -10.53
N HIS A 273 -21.22 -15.15 -10.55
CA HIS A 273 -22.10 -16.04 -11.33
C HIS A 273 -22.36 -15.56 -12.76
N SER A 274 -21.86 -14.39 -13.17
CA SER A 274 -22.06 -13.86 -14.53
C SER A 274 -21.48 -14.79 -15.60
N THR A 275 -22.19 -14.90 -16.73
CA THR A 275 -21.74 -15.61 -17.93
C THR A 275 -21.16 -14.67 -18.99
N GLU A 276 -20.85 -13.42 -18.63
CA GLU A 276 -20.24 -12.44 -19.52
C GLU A 276 -18.86 -12.90 -19.98
N SER A 277 -18.69 -13.08 -21.29
CA SER A 277 -17.43 -13.50 -21.89
C SER A 277 -16.50 -12.34 -22.21
N ARG A 278 -17.00 -11.11 -22.34
CA ARG A 278 -16.18 -9.91 -22.58
C ARG A 278 -15.37 -9.53 -21.34
N CYS A 279 -14.27 -8.81 -21.54
CA CYS A 279 -13.50 -8.21 -20.46
C CYS A 279 -14.40 -7.39 -19.49
N CYS A 280 -14.38 -7.79 -18.22
CA CYS A 280 -15.24 -7.26 -17.17
C CYS A 280 -14.50 -7.21 -15.82
N ARG A 281 -14.93 -6.32 -14.92
CA ARG A 281 -14.48 -6.30 -13.53
C ARG A 281 -15.33 -7.28 -12.70
N TYR A 282 -14.66 -8.19 -12.01
CA TYR A 282 -15.27 -9.18 -11.11
C TYR A 282 -14.90 -8.89 -9.64
N PRO A 283 -15.79 -9.17 -8.68
CA PRO A 283 -15.55 -8.95 -7.26
C PRO A 283 -14.46 -9.87 -6.72
N LEU A 284 -13.59 -9.32 -5.87
CA LEU A 284 -12.61 -10.08 -5.10
C LEU A 284 -12.37 -9.36 -3.78
N THR A 285 -12.78 -9.99 -2.68
CA THR A 285 -12.34 -9.61 -1.34
C THR A 285 -10.98 -10.23 -1.08
N VAL A 286 -10.06 -9.44 -0.54
CA VAL A 286 -8.82 -9.91 0.10
C VAL A 286 -9.06 -9.91 1.60
N ASP A 287 -8.70 -11.01 2.27
CA ASP A 287 -8.66 -11.13 3.72
C ASP A 287 -7.20 -11.36 4.15
N PHE A 288 -6.69 -10.52 5.04
CA PHE A 288 -5.32 -10.62 5.53
C PHE A 288 -5.20 -11.59 6.72
N GLU A 289 -6.30 -11.89 7.43
CA GLU A 289 -6.32 -12.92 8.46
C GLU A 289 -6.26 -14.32 7.81
N GLU A 290 -6.91 -14.52 6.65
CA GLU A 290 -6.71 -15.72 5.80
C GLU A 290 -5.26 -15.91 5.31
N PHE A 291 -4.47 -14.83 5.26
CA PHE A 291 -3.07 -14.88 4.86
C PHE A 291 -2.10 -15.11 6.02
N GLY A 292 -2.59 -15.13 7.27
CA GLY A 292 -1.74 -15.09 8.47
C GLY A 292 -0.97 -13.77 8.62
N TRP A 293 -1.46 -12.68 8.02
CA TRP A 293 -0.80 -11.36 8.03
C TRP A 293 -1.33 -10.50 9.18
N ASP A 294 -1.19 -11.01 10.41
CA ASP A 294 -1.60 -10.32 11.65
C ASP A 294 -0.98 -8.93 11.81
N TRP A 295 0.26 -8.76 11.30
CA TRP A 295 1.01 -7.50 11.26
C TRP A 295 0.32 -6.36 10.49
N ILE A 296 -0.67 -6.66 9.63
CA ILE A 296 -1.60 -5.66 9.09
C ILE A 296 -2.73 -5.48 10.11
N ILE A 297 -2.75 -4.31 10.75
CA ILE A 297 -3.74 -3.96 11.77
C ILE A 297 -5.09 -3.64 11.09
N ALA A 298 -5.08 -2.79 10.05
CA ALA A 298 -6.28 -2.41 9.30
C ALA A 298 -5.95 -1.99 7.84
N PRO A 299 -6.88 -2.16 6.89
CA PRO A 299 -8.10 -2.96 7.00
C PRO A 299 -7.78 -4.45 7.13
N LYS A 300 -8.59 -5.24 7.85
CA LYS A 300 -8.46 -6.71 7.85
C LYS A 300 -8.96 -7.36 6.56
N ARG A 301 -9.97 -6.75 5.93
CA ARG A 301 -10.53 -7.13 4.62
C ARG A 301 -10.74 -5.93 3.73
N TYR A 302 -10.54 -6.07 2.42
CA TYR A 302 -10.90 -5.03 1.44
C TYR A 302 -11.30 -5.61 0.07
N LYS A 303 -12.08 -4.86 -0.72
CA LYS A 303 -12.58 -5.28 -2.05
C LYS A 303 -11.59 -4.93 -3.16
N ALA A 304 -10.56 -5.77 -3.33
CA ALA A 304 -9.51 -5.58 -4.34
C ALA A 304 -10.00 -5.65 -5.80
N ASN A 305 -10.99 -6.50 -6.09
CA ASN A 305 -11.50 -6.81 -7.43
C ASN A 305 -10.43 -7.38 -8.40
N TYR A 306 -10.88 -7.94 -9.53
CA TYR A 306 -9.99 -8.43 -10.60
C TYR A 306 -10.62 -8.27 -11.99
N CYS A 307 -9.78 -8.26 -13.02
CA CYS A 307 -10.22 -8.27 -14.42
C CYS A 307 -10.19 -9.70 -14.97
N SER A 308 -11.21 -10.08 -15.74
CA SER A 308 -11.23 -11.33 -16.49
C SER A 308 -12.20 -11.24 -17.66
N GLY A 309 -12.07 -12.16 -18.63
CA GLY A 309 -12.83 -12.15 -19.88
C GLY A 309 -11.98 -11.88 -21.12
N GLU A 310 -12.60 -12.07 -22.28
CA GLU A 310 -11.99 -12.03 -23.60
C GLU A 310 -11.96 -10.61 -24.20
N CYS A 311 -10.94 -10.36 -25.00
CA CYS A 311 -10.71 -9.09 -25.69
C CYS A 311 -10.53 -9.34 -27.20
N VAL A 312 -11.52 -8.93 -28.00
CA VAL A 312 -11.49 -9.11 -29.46
C VAL A 312 -10.73 -7.99 -30.16
N GLN A 313 -9.83 -8.34 -31.10
CA GLN A 313 -9.16 -7.35 -31.95
C GLN A 313 -10.17 -6.73 -32.93
N LYS A 314 -10.44 -5.43 -32.76
CA LYS A 314 -11.26 -4.64 -33.70
C LYS A 314 -10.41 -4.03 -34.81
N TYR A 315 -9.88 -4.85 -35.71
CA TYR A 315 -9.41 -4.37 -37.01
C TYR A 315 -10.59 -4.36 -38.00
N PRO A 316 -10.81 -3.27 -38.76
CA PRO A 316 -11.99 -3.13 -39.63
C PRO A 316 -12.00 -4.07 -40.85
N HIS A 317 -10.88 -4.74 -41.16
CA HIS A 317 -10.69 -5.51 -42.40
C HIS A 317 -9.98 -6.87 -42.15
N SER A 318 -10.41 -7.68 -41.17
CA SER A 318 -9.71 -8.94 -40.83
C SER A 318 -10.61 -10.13 -40.42
N HIS A 319 -11.63 -10.47 -41.24
CA HIS A 319 -12.46 -11.68 -41.03
C HIS A 319 -11.68 -13.02 -40.99
N ILE A 320 -10.41 -13.03 -41.37
CA ILE A 320 -9.56 -14.24 -41.44
C ILE A 320 -8.72 -14.44 -40.17
N VAL A 321 -8.28 -13.37 -39.49
CA VAL A 321 -7.24 -13.45 -38.43
C VAL A 321 -7.78 -14.08 -37.14
N ASN A 322 -9.02 -13.75 -36.75
CA ASN A 322 -9.66 -14.27 -35.53
C ASN A 322 -9.87 -15.80 -35.53
N LYS A 323 -9.66 -16.48 -36.67
CA LYS A 323 -9.80 -17.94 -36.80
C LYS A 323 -8.47 -18.70 -36.76
N ALA A 324 -7.34 -17.99 -36.68
CA ALA A 324 -6.00 -18.58 -36.85
C ALA A 324 -5.27 -18.96 -35.54
N ASN A 325 -5.60 -18.33 -34.41
CA ASN A 325 -4.88 -18.56 -33.14
C ASN A 325 -5.76 -18.36 -31.89
N PRO A 326 -6.42 -19.42 -31.39
CA PRO A 326 -7.22 -19.36 -30.16
C PRO A 326 -6.40 -19.59 -28.86
N ARG A 327 -5.06 -19.71 -28.90
CA ARG A 327 -4.26 -20.20 -27.75
C ARG A 327 -2.89 -19.57 -27.52
N GLY A 328 -2.53 -18.44 -28.15
CA GLY A 328 -1.17 -17.88 -28.02
C GLY A 328 -1.03 -16.37 -28.13
N SER A 329 -1.05 -15.67 -26.98
CA SER A 329 -0.28 -14.46 -26.60
C SER A 329 -0.19 -13.21 -27.52
N ALA A 330 -0.85 -13.17 -28.69
CA ALA A 330 -0.76 -12.07 -29.65
C ALA A 330 -2.05 -11.24 -29.78
N GLY A 331 -2.98 -11.40 -28.82
CA GLY A 331 -4.19 -10.59 -28.69
C GLY A 331 -4.12 -9.62 -27.50
N PRO A 332 -4.95 -8.57 -27.48
CA PRO A 332 -5.09 -7.69 -26.32
C PRO A 332 -5.59 -8.49 -25.11
N CYS A 333 -5.15 -8.10 -23.92
CA CYS A 333 -5.50 -8.74 -22.67
C CYS A 333 -6.51 -7.90 -21.88
N CYS A 334 -7.35 -8.56 -21.06
CA CYS A 334 -8.23 -7.88 -20.12
C CYS A 334 -7.44 -7.45 -18.88
N THR A 335 -7.15 -6.16 -18.74
CA THR A 335 -6.26 -5.61 -17.71
C THR A 335 -6.91 -4.47 -16.92
N PRO A 336 -6.44 -4.16 -15.70
CA PRO A 336 -6.87 -2.96 -14.97
C PRO A 336 -6.40 -1.68 -15.69
N THR A 337 -7.34 -0.84 -16.11
CA THR A 337 -7.07 0.45 -16.76
C THR A 337 -7.20 1.64 -15.81
N LYS A 338 -7.98 1.50 -14.73
CA LYS A 338 -7.98 2.40 -13.56
C LYS A 338 -7.90 1.56 -12.29
N MET A 339 -7.09 2.00 -11.34
CA MET A 339 -6.95 1.38 -10.03
C MET A 339 -6.91 2.46 -8.94
N SER A 340 -7.64 2.23 -7.85
CA SER A 340 -7.61 3.08 -6.66
C SER A 340 -6.61 2.52 -5.62
N PRO A 341 -6.08 3.40 -4.76
CA PRO A 341 -5.24 3.00 -3.63
C PRO A 341 -6.09 2.50 -2.45
N ILE A 342 -5.46 1.86 -1.46
CA ILE A 342 -6.04 1.70 -0.12
C ILE A 342 -5.17 2.42 0.91
N ASN A 343 -5.78 2.93 1.96
CA ASN A 343 -5.07 3.28 3.18
C ASN A 343 -4.81 2.00 3.99
N MET A 344 -3.65 1.89 4.65
CA MET A 344 -3.28 0.70 5.42
C MET A 344 -2.49 1.09 6.68
N LEU A 345 -2.80 0.42 7.79
CA LEU A 345 -2.18 0.52 9.10
C LEU A 345 -1.49 -0.81 9.41
N TYR A 346 -0.18 -0.81 9.61
CA TYR A 346 0.62 -2.04 9.72
C TYR A 346 1.88 -1.83 10.56
N PHE A 347 2.48 -2.93 11.03
CA PHE A 347 3.80 -2.96 11.66
C PHE A 347 4.92 -3.24 10.64
N ASN A 348 6.08 -2.61 10.79
CA ASN A 348 7.30 -2.96 10.05
C ASN A 348 8.20 -3.97 10.82
N ASP A 349 9.32 -4.37 10.22
CA ASP A 349 10.35 -5.26 10.82
C ASP A 349 11.07 -4.67 12.04
N HIS A 350 10.68 -3.48 12.50
CA HIS A 350 11.21 -2.79 13.68
C HIS A 350 10.10 -2.49 14.70
N GLU A 351 8.97 -3.20 14.61
CA GLU A 351 7.80 -3.08 15.50
C GLU A 351 7.16 -1.68 15.53
N GLN A 352 7.47 -0.83 14.53
CA GLN A 352 6.90 0.50 14.39
C GLN A 352 5.59 0.43 13.61
N ILE A 353 4.56 1.09 14.13
CA ILE A 353 3.26 1.23 13.47
C ILE A 353 3.34 2.36 12.45
N ILE A 354 2.98 2.05 11.21
CA ILE A 354 2.95 2.99 10.09
C ILE A 354 1.53 3.04 9.52
N TYR A 355 1.02 4.25 9.33
CA TYR A 355 -0.22 4.50 8.60
C TYR A 355 0.05 5.22 7.27
N GLY A 356 -0.44 4.68 6.17
CA GLY A 356 -0.30 5.34 4.86
C GLY A 356 -1.00 4.66 3.69
N LYS A 357 -1.17 5.43 2.61
CA LYS A 357 -1.83 4.99 1.37
C LYS A 357 -0.91 4.18 0.44
N ILE A 358 -1.31 2.94 0.15
CA ILE A 358 -0.70 1.96 -0.78
C ILE A 358 -1.34 2.10 -2.18
N PRO A 359 -0.59 2.40 -3.25
CA PRO A 359 -1.13 2.61 -4.59
C PRO A 359 -1.55 1.32 -5.31
N SER A 360 -2.54 1.46 -6.21
CA SER A 360 -2.97 0.43 -7.19
C SER A 360 -3.43 -0.90 -6.57
N MET A 361 -4.19 -0.84 -5.47
CA MET A 361 -4.60 -2.04 -4.71
C MET A 361 -6.01 -2.51 -5.05
N VAL A 362 -6.91 -1.61 -5.45
CA VAL A 362 -8.28 -1.90 -5.88
C VAL A 362 -8.41 -1.65 -7.38
N VAL A 363 -9.09 -2.55 -8.10
CA VAL A 363 -9.44 -2.34 -9.51
C VAL A 363 -10.74 -1.53 -9.59
N ASP A 364 -10.66 -0.39 -10.27
CA ASP A 364 -11.81 0.49 -10.54
C ASP A 364 -12.42 0.20 -11.90
N LEU A 365 -11.57 -0.05 -12.89
CA LEU A 365 -11.94 -0.22 -14.29
C LEU A 365 -11.07 -1.29 -14.95
N CYS A 366 -11.71 -2.16 -15.73
CA CYS A 366 -11.05 -3.12 -16.60
C CYS A 366 -11.21 -2.69 -18.06
N GLY A 367 -10.23 -3.02 -18.90
CA GLY A 367 -10.27 -2.75 -20.33
C GLY A 367 -9.36 -3.69 -21.12
N CYS A 368 -9.42 -3.58 -22.45
CA CYS A 368 -8.60 -4.37 -23.35
C CYS A 368 -7.36 -3.58 -23.78
N SER A 369 -6.18 -4.13 -23.47
CA SER A 369 -4.85 -3.55 -23.79
C SER A 369 -4.00 -4.55 -24.56
#